data_AF-A0AAW7SF25-F1
#
_entry.id   AF-A0AAW7SF25-F1
#
_cell.length_a   1.000
_cell.length_b   1.000
_cell.length_c   1.000
_cell.angle_alpha   90.00
_cell.angle_beta   90.00
_cell.angle_gamma   90.00
#
_symmetry.space_group_name_H-M   'P 1'
#
loop_
_entity.id
_entity.type
_entity.pdbx_description
1 polymer ?
#
loop_
_entity_poly.entity_id
_entity_poly.type
_entity_poly.pdbx_seq_one_letter_code
_entity_poly.pdbx_strand_id
1 'polypeptide(L)'
;MIAMRHAMRGTSLLEATLAIALLATVMLAVAGSQLAMARTQRATIWRERALWLADARIERLHAAAAVDDGLAASAATSLPGGAMTLDGGPGGVRYAVVGWRGGNGGASPRCDAAGASSAQPRSCVRIPFRERARDER
;
A
#
# COMPACT_ATOMS: atom_id res chain seq x y z
N MET A 1 5.69 -63.12 -21.00
CA MET A 1 5.64 -61.75 -21.57
C MET A 1 4.67 -60.78 -20.87
N ILE A 2 3.62 -61.24 -20.18
CA ILE A 2 2.62 -60.36 -19.51
C ILE A 2 3.18 -59.70 -18.24
N ALA A 3 3.94 -60.43 -17.40
CA ALA A 3 4.54 -59.90 -16.17
C ALA A 3 5.53 -58.73 -16.39
N MET A 4 6.35 -58.79 -17.44
CA MET A 4 7.33 -57.74 -17.78
C MET A 4 6.67 -56.44 -18.26
N ARG A 5 5.50 -56.53 -18.92
CA ARG A 5 4.70 -55.37 -19.32
C ARG A 5 4.03 -54.67 -18.12
N HIS A 6 3.66 -55.41 -17.07
CA HIS A 6 3.14 -54.83 -15.84
C HIS A 6 4.23 -54.14 -14.99
N ALA A 7 5.43 -54.73 -14.91
CA ALA A 7 6.58 -54.11 -14.25
C ALA A 7 6.99 -52.77 -14.91
N MET A 8 7.09 -52.74 -16.25
CA MET A 8 7.41 -51.52 -17.02
C MET A 8 6.30 -50.46 -16.99
N ARG A 9 5.03 -50.87 -16.89
CA ARG A 9 3.89 -49.94 -16.73
C ARG A 9 3.83 -49.33 -15.33
N GLY A 10 4.20 -50.08 -14.30
CA GLY A 10 4.25 -49.60 -12.92
C GLY A 10 5.32 -48.51 -12.72
N THR A 11 6.49 -48.67 -13.35
CA THR A 11 7.55 -47.66 -13.32
C THR A 11 7.18 -46.41 -14.12
N SER A 12 6.58 -46.56 -15.31
CA SER A 12 6.10 -45.43 -16.13
C SER A 12 4.97 -44.65 -15.46
N LEU A 13 4.07 -45.31 -14.72
CA LEU A 13 3.00 -44.62 -13.97
C LEU A 13 3.56 -43.87 -12.77
N LEU A 14 4.53 -44.44 -12.03
CA LEU A 14 5.24 -43.74 -10.96
C LEU A 14 6.04 -42.53 -11.47
N GLU A 15 6.68 -42.67 -12.62
CA GLU A 15 7.41 -41.57 -13.25
C GLU A 15 6.45 -40.44 -13.66
N ALA A 16 5.31 -40.78 -14.27
CA ALA A 16 4.29 -39.81 -14.64
C ALA A 16 3.68 -39.12 -13.40
N THR A 17 3.35 -39.87 -12.34
CA THR A 17 2.82 -39.28 -11.11
C THR A 17 3.86 -38.41 -10.41
N LEU A 18 5.13 -38.78 -10.42
CA LEU A 18 6.22 -37.97 -9.89
C LEU A 18 6.40 -36.68 -10.71
N ALA A 19 6.40 -36.79 -12.04
CA ALA A 19 6.49 -35.62 -12.92
C ALA A 19 5.33 -34.66 -12.69
N ILE A 20 4.10 -35.18 -12.59
CA ILE A 20 2.91 -34.36 -12.28
C ILE A 20 3.04 -33.73 -10.89
N ALA A 21 3.50 -34.49 -9.88
CA ALA A 21 3.69 -33.95 -8.53
C ALA A 21 4.72 -32.82 -8.51
N LEU A 22 5.85 -32.98 -9.21
CA LEU A 22 6.88 -31.95 -9.34
C LEU A 22 6.40 -30.72 -10.10
N LEU A 23 5.64 -30.91 -11.19
CA LEU A 23 5.02 -29.79 -11.91
C LEU A 23 4.02 -29.05 -11.03
N ALA A 24 3.21 -29.77 -10.26
CA ALA A 24 2.24 -29.17 -9.34
C ALA A 24 2.93 -28.37 -8.23
N THR A 25 4.02 -28.88 -7.63
CA THR A 25 4.77 -28.14 -6.60
C THR A 25 5.44 -26.90 -7.16
N VAL A 26 6.02 -26.97 -8.36
CA VAL A 26 6.59 -25.80 -9.05
C VAL A 26 5.51 -24.76 -9.32
N MET A 27 4.35 -25.15 -9.84
CA MET A 27 3.25 -24.22 -10.11
C MET A 27 2.72 -23.57 -8.83
N LEU A 28 2.65 -24.32 -7.72
CA LEU A 28 2.26 -23.78 -6.42
C LEU A 28 3.27 -22.73 -5.91
N ALA A 29 4.57 -23.00 -6.08
CA ALA A 29 5.62 -22.05 -5.72
C ALA A 29 5.55 -20.76 -6.56
N VAL A 30 5.31 -20.89 -7.87
CA VAL A 30 5.15 -19.74 -8.79
C VAL A 30 3.90 -18.93 -8.44
N ALA A 31 2.76 -19.58 -8.20
CA ALA A 31 1.54 -18.88 -7.81
C ALA A 31 1.71 -18.16 -6.46
N GLY A 32 2.41 -18.79 -5.51
CA GLY A 32 2.76 -18.19 -4.22
C GLY A 32 3.63 -16.93 -4.37
N SER A 33 4.65 -16.98 -5.24
CA SER A 33 5.54 -15.83 -5.48
C SER A 33 4.82 -14.68 -6.18
N GLN A 34 3.98 -14.98 -7.18
CA GLN A 34 3.14 -13.98 -7.84
C GLN A 34 2.17 -13.31 -6.87
N LEU A 35 1.55 -14.08 -5.97
CA LEU A 35 0.65 -13.54 -4.96
C LEU A 35 1.39 -12.65 -3.95
N ALA A 36 2.58 -13.05 -3.52
CA ALA A 36 3.43 -12.22 -2.66
C ALA A 36 3.81 -10.90 -3.34
N MET A 37 4.22 -10.96 -4.62
CA MET A 37 4.59 -9.79 -5.41
C MET A 37 3.39 -8.86 -5.66
N ALA A 38 2.21 -9.40 -5.96
CA ALA A 38 0.99 -8.61 -6.12
C ALA A 38 0.60 -7.89 -4.80
N ARG A 39 0.83 -8.51 -3.65
CA ARG A 39 0.59 -7.89 -2.33
C ARG A 39 1.57 -6.75 -2.05
N THR A 40 2.85 -6.90 -2.41
CA THR A 40 3.85 -5.83 -2.22
C THR A 40 3.61 -4.64 -3.14
N GLN A 41 3.25 -4.87 -4.42
CA GLN A 41 2.92 -3.81 -5.37
C GLN A 41 1.73 -2.94 -4.92
N ARG A 42 0.69 -3.55 -4.33
CA ARG A 42 -0.45 -2.77 -3.80
C ARG A 42 -0.02 -1.79 -2.71
N ALA A 43 0.92 -2.20 -1.85
CA ALA A 43 1.41 -1.35 -0.79
C ALA A 43 2.25 -0.16 -1.32
N THR A 44 3.01 -0.33 -2.40
CA THR A 44 3.79 0.76 -3.01
C THR A 44 2.89 1.76 -3.74
N ILE A 45 1.92 1.26 -4.51
CA ILE A 45 0.96 2.10 -5.25
C ILE A 45 0.20 3.03 -4.29
N TRP A 46 -0.28 2.52 -3.15
CA TRP A 46 -0.98 3.37 -2.17
C TRP A 46 -0.09 4.43 -1.56
N ARG A 47 1.20 4.12 -1.32
CA ARG A 47 2.17 5.12 -0.80
C ARG A 47 2.45 6.21 -1.82
N GLU A 48 2.67 5.85 -3.09
CA GLU A 48 2.88 6.82 -4.18
C GLU A 48 1.66 7.73 -4.33
N ARG A 49 0.45 7.17 -4.28
CA ARG A 49 -0.78 7.94 -4.35
C ARG A 49 -0.95 8.88 -3.15
N ALA A 50 -0.60 8.41 -1.95
CA ALA A 50 -0.63 9.24 -0.74
C ALA A 50 0.39 10.38 -0.78
N LEU A 51 1.60 10.14 -1.31
CA LEU A 51 2.62 11.17 -1.53
C LEU A 51 2.11 12.25 -2.49
N TRP A 52 1.55 11.83 -3.63
CA TRP A 52 0.99 12.76 -4.61
C TRP A 52 -0.16 13.60 -4.03
N LEU A 53 -1.05 12.99 -3.23
CA LEU A 53 -2.13 13.70 -2.55
C LEU A 53 -1.62 14.70 -1.51
N ALA A 54 -0.58 14.34 -0.74
CA ALA A 54 0.02 15.24 0.24
C ALA A 54 0.68 16.45 -0.43
N ASP A 55 1.39 16.22 -1.53
CA ASP A 55 2.03 17.27 -2.34
C ASP A 55 0.98 18.20 -2.97
N ALA A 56 -0.06 17.65 -3.60
CA ALA A 56 -1.17 18.42 -4.14
C ALA A 56 -1.85 19.29 -3.07
N ARG A 57 -1.92 18.83 -1.81
CA ARG A 57 -2.45 19.63 -0.70
C ARG A 57 -1.57 20.83 -0.41
N ILE A 58 -0.25 20.64 -0.39
CA ILE A 58 0.72 21.70 -0.12
C ILE A 58 0.66 22.76 -1.22
N GLU A 59 0.70 22.34 -2.49
CA GLU A 59 0.62 23.22 -3.65
C GLU A 59 -0.67 24.06 -3.64
N ARG A 60 -1.81 23.45 -3.30
CA ARG A 60 -3.08 24.18 -3.24
C ARG A 60 -3.18 25.18 -2.09
N LEU A 61 -2.52 24.92 -0.96
CA LEU A 61 -2.41 25.90 0.12
C LEU A 61 -1.61 27.13 -0.32
N HIS A 62 -0.62 26.96 -1.20
CA HIS A 62 0.15 28.07 -1.74
C HIS A 62 -0.55 28.82 -2.89
N ALA A 63 -1.46 28.16 -3.63
CA ALA A 63 -2.14 28.73 -4.80
C ALA A 63 -3.32 29.69 -4.50
N ALA A 64 -3.48 30.16 -3.26
CA ALA A 64 -4.47 31.16 -2.82
C ALA A 64 -5.96 30.74 -2.79
N ALA A 65 -6.32 29.48 -3.06
CA ALA A 65 -7.68 28.96 -2.87
C ALA A 65 -7.74 27.95 -1.71
N ALA A 66 -7.88 28.45 -0.48
CA ALA A 66 -8.19 27.64 0.70
C ALA A 66 -9.67 27.16 0.72
N VAL A 67 -10.26 26.93 -0.46
CA VAL A 67 -11.58 26.33 -0.58
C VAL A 67 -11.41 24.81 -0.49
N ASP A 68 -12.33 24.13 0.18
CA ASP A 68 -12.38 22.67 0.19
C ASP A 68 -12.46 22.17 -1.26
N ASP A 69 -11.35 21.61 -1.71
CA ASP A 69 -10.96 21.42 -3.11
C ASP A 69 -11.19 19.97 -3.57
N GLY A 70 -12.00 19.23 -2.80
CA GLY A 70 -12.30 17.82 -3.00
C GLY A 70 -11.10 16.89 -2.76
N LEU A 71 -9.97 17.38 -2.25
CA LEU A 71 -8.78 16.54 -2.06
C LEU A 71 -8.96 15.52 -0.93
N ALA A 72 -9.68 15.89 0.12
CA ALA A 72 -10.07 14.95 1.18
C ALA A 72 -10.96 13.83 0.63
N ALA A 73 -11.92 14.16 -0.25
CA ALA A 73 -12.75 13.17 -0.94
C ALA A 73 -11.91 12.29 -1.90
N SER A 74 -10.92 12.88 -2.58
CA SER A 74 -9.98 12.16 -3.45
C SER A 74 -9.12 11.18 -2.67
N ALA A 75 -8.73 11.51 -1.44
CA ALA A 75 -8.04 10.58 -0.54
C ALA A 75 -8.95 9.41 -0.14
N ALA A 76 -10.20 9.67 0.22
CA ALA A 76 -11.18 8.64 0.56
C ALA A 76 -11.50 7.68 -0.60
N THR A 77 -11.47 8.17 -1.85
CA THR A 77 -11.73 7.36 -3.05
C THR A 77 -10.48 6.64 -3.56
N SER A 78 -9.29 7.26 -3.44
CA SER A 78 -8.04 6.70 -3.98
C SER A 78 -7.33 5.74 -3.03
N LEU A 79 -7.65 5.79 -1.73
CA LEU A 79 -6.98 5.00 -0.70
C LEU A 79 -7.99 4.24 0.16
N PRO A 80 -7.67 3.02 0.61
CA PRO A 80 -8.57 2.21 1.43
C PRO A 80 -8.81 2.88 2.79
N GLY A 81 -10.02 3.38 3.02
CA GLY A 81 -10.31 4.16 4.24
C GLY A 81 -9.45 5.41 4.35
N GLY A 82 -9.13 6.02 3.21
CA GLY A 82 -8.26 7.19 3.13
C GLY A 82 -8.80 8.39 3.88
N ALA A 83 -7.92 9.12 4.55
CA ALA A 83 -8.22 10.39 5.20
C ALA A 83 -7.03 11.35 5.03
N MET A 84 -7.32 12.65 5.00
CA MET A 84 -6.32 13.69 4.89
C MET A 84 -6.51 14.72 6.00
N THR A 85 -5.42 15.12 6.65
CA THR A 85 -5.40 16.15 7.68
C THR A 85 -4.21 17.10 7.49
N LEU A 86 -4.30 18.26 8.13
CA LEU A 86 -3.20 19.21 8.26
C LEU A 86 -2.88 19.36 9.73
N ASP A 87 -1.63 19.07 10.11
CA ASP A 87 -1.19 19.17 11.49
C ASP A 87 -0.24 20.37 11.66
N GLY A 88 -0.32 21.02 12.82
CA GLY A 88 0.63 22.04 13.23
C GLY A 88 1.94 21.44 13.74
N GLY A 89 3.05 22.12 13.47
CA GLY A 89 4.39 21.81 13.94
C GLY A 89 5.05 22.99 14.65
N PRO A 90 6.13 22.74 15.40
CA PRO A 90 6.93 23.82 15.98
C PRO A 90 7.60 24.67 14.89
N GLY A 91 7.85 25.94 15.21
CA GLY A 91 8.63 26.84 14.33
C GLY A 91 7.96 27.17 13.00
N GLY A 92 6.62 27.24 12.97
CA GLY A 92 5.86 27.60 11.76
C GLY A 92 5.82 26.52 10.69
N VAL A 93 6.28 25.30 11.00
CA VAL A 93 6.15 24.15 10.10
C VAL A 93 4.73 23.60 10.19
N ARG A 94 4.13 23.32 9.05
CA ARG A 94 2.86 22.59 8.92
C ARG A 94 3.15 21.22 8.32
N TYR A 95 2.26 20.26 8.55
CA TYR A 95 2.39 18.92 7.99
C TYR A 95 1.13 18.56 7.21
N ALA A 96 1.31 18.09 5.97
CA ALA A 96 0.27 17.41 5.23
C ALA A 96 0.33 15.92 5.58
N VAL A 97 -0.75 15.39 6.15
CA VAL A 97 -0.84 13.99 6.57
C VAL A 97 -1.93 13.30 5.75
N VAL A 98 -1.56 12.20 5.09
CA VAL A 98 -2.49 11.34 4.36
C VAL A 98 -2.39 9.95 4.95
N GLY A 99 -3.48 9.49 5.56
CA GLY A 99 -3.59 8.19 6.20
C GLY A 99 -4.50 7.24 5.42
N TRP A 100 -4.21 5.93 5.50
CA TRP A 100 -5.06 4.88 4.93
C TRP A 100 -4.94 3.59 5.74
N ARG A 101 -5.88 2.68 5.52
CA ARG A 101 -5.85 1.33 6.09
C ARG A 101 -4.71 0.54 5.44
N GLY A 102 -3.63 0.31 6.18
CA GLY A 102 -2.53 -0.53 5.76
C GLY A 102 -2.84 -2.01 6.00
N GLY A 103 -2.24 -2.89 5.19
CA GLY A 103 -2.17 -4.32 5.49
C GLY A 103 -0.84 -4.64 6.17
N ASN A 104 -0.87 -5.29 7.34
CA ASN A 104 0.22 -5.84 8.17
C ASN A 104 1.48 -4.98 8.44
N GLY A 105 1.61 -3.80 7.83
CA GLY A 105 2.63 -2.81 8.13
C GLY A 105 2.18 -2.02 9.36
N GLY A 106 3.00 -2.06 10.42
CA GLY A 106 2.71 -1.38 11.68
C GLY A 106 2.34 0.08 11.48
N ALA A 107 1.44 0.57 12.34
CA ALA A 107 1.15 1.99 12.43
C ALA A 107 2.48 2.74 12.59
N SER A 108 2.73 3.72 11.73
CA SER A 108 3.89 4.58 11.92
C SER A 108 3.56 5.57 13.03
N PRO A 109 4.27 5.54 14.18
CA PRO A 109 3.99 6.45 15.31
C PRO A 109 4.19 7.93 14.95
N ARG A 110 4.76 8.22 13.77
CA ARG A 110 4.93 9.57 13.22
C ARG A 110 3.65 10.22 12.71
N CYS A 111 2.57 9.46 12.55
CA CYS A 111 1.30 9.94 12.00
C CYS A 111 0.16 9.94 13.00
N ASP A 112 0.47 9.74 14.28
CA ASP A 112 -0.48 10.00 15.35
C ASP A 112 -0.68 11.52 15.43
N ALA A 113 -1.66 12.02 14.67
CA ALA A 113 -2.31 13.26 15.02
C ALA A 113 -3.01 13.03 16.37
N ALA A 114 -2.74 13.91 17.34
CA ALA A 114 -3.31 13.83 18.67
C ALA A 114 -4.84 13.65 18.62
N GLY A 115 -5.33 12.44 18.89
CA GLY A 115 -6.75 12.16 19.16
C GLY A 115 -7.47 11.11 18.31
N ALA A 116 -6.90 10.59 17.20
CA ALA A 116 -7.61 9.59 16.39
C ALA A 116 -7.28 8.15 16.81
N SER A 117 -7.80 7.71 17.95
CA SER A 117 -7.83 6.28 18.30
C SER A 117 -8.62 5.52 17.24
N SER A 118 -7.97 4.67 16.45
CA SER A 118 -8.67 3.72 15.60
C SER A 118 -8.04 2.34 15.70
N ALA A 119 -8.88 1.33 15.86
CA ALA A 119 -8.57 -0.07 16.16
C ALA A 119 -7.77 -0.84 15.08
N GLN A 120 -7.19 -0.15 14.10
CA GLN A 120 -6.42 -0.78 13.01
C GLN A 120 -5.16 0.01 12.69
N PRO A 121 -4.03 -0.67 12.39
CA PRO A 121 -2.78 0.02 12.06
C PRO A 121 -2.96 0.85 10.79
N ARG A 122 -2.90 2.17 10.94
CA ARG A 122 -2.98 3.11 9.82
C ARG A 122 -1.59 3.29 9.21
N SER A 123 -1.48 3.01 7.91
CA SER A 123 -0.35 3.47 7.12
C SER A 123 -0.56 4.93 6.76
N CYS A 124 0.52 5.68 6.59
CA CYS A 124 0.43 7.11 6.40
C CYS A 124 1.67 7.68 5.71
N VAL A 125 1.50 8.88 5.17
CA VAL A 125 2.56 9.77 4.70
C VAL A 125 2.39 11.09 5.44
N ARG A 126 3.51 11.69 5.88
CA ARG A 126 3.54 12.99 6.55
C ARG A 126 4.65 13.85 5.93
N ILE A 127 4.28 14.93 5.25
CA ILE A 127 5.21 15.84 4.56
C ILE A 127 5.23 17.19 5.30
N PRO A 128 6.38 17.64 5.84
CA PRO A 128 6.53 18.99 6.38
C PRO A 128 6.57 20.03 5.26
N PHE A 129 5.97 21.18 5.50
CA PHE A 129 6.07 22.35 4.63
C PHE A 129 5.98 23.63 5.46
N ARG A 130 6.40 24.76 4.87
CA ARG A 130 6.17 26.09 5.45
C ARG A 130 5.12 26.82 4.62
N GLU A 131 4.19 27.46 5.30
CA GLU A 131 3.25 28.37 4.65
C GLU A 131 4.02 29.67 4.35
N ARG A 132 3.91 30.20 3.13
CA ARG A 132 4.51 31.51 2.83
C ARG A 132 3.79 32.54 3.72
N ALA A 133 4.55 33.39 4.41
CA ALA A 133 3.97 34.55 5.08
C ALA A 133 3.16 35.32 4.02
N ARG A 134 1.89 35.63 4.32
CA ARG A 134 1.14 36.58 3.49
C ARG A 134 1.95 37.86 3.55
N ASP A 135 2.56 38.23 2.44
CA ASP A 135 3.20 39.52 2.26
C ASP A 135 2.07 40.55 2.39
N GLU A 136 1.95 41.17 3.57
CA GLU A 136 1.01 42.26 3.80
C GLU A 136 1.47 43.42 2.92
N ARG A 137 0.75 43.63 1.82
CA ARG A 137 0.94 44.75 0.91
C ARG A 137 -0.26 45.67 0.96
#